data_AF-A0A847QHR4-F1
#
_entry.id   AF-A0A847QHR4-F1
#
_cell.length_a   1.000
_cell.length_b   1.000
_cell.length_c   1.000
_cell.angle_alpha   90.00
_cell.angle_beta   90.00
_cell.angle_gamma   90.00
#
_symmetry.space_group_name_H-M   'P 1'
#
loop_
_entity.id
_entity.type
_entity.pdbx_description
1 polymer ?
#
loop_
_entity_poly.entity_id
_entity_poly.type
_entity_poly.pdbx_seq_one_letter_code
_entity_poly.pdbx_strand_id
1 'polypeptide(L)'
;MMCNNNNNVDVSYNIQTTVDAKNKLIADFKVTTNPNDLGELDNMALRAKTVFGAETLEVLADKGYYKAEDLKKCVEKHITPYVTKQVYSNGTGDRDFYTDRFRYDAEKKVYICPAGN
;
A
#
# COMPACT_ATOMS: atom_id res chain seq x y z
N MET A 1 16.69 15.01 -3.03
CA MET A 1 15.98 16.22 -2.61
C MET A 1 14.53 15.84 -2.41
N MET A 2 14.01 15.96 -1.19
CA MET A 2 12.61 15.68 -0.86
C MET A 2 11.88 17.00 -0.67
N CYS A 3 10.72 17.15 -1.34
CA CYS A 3 9.82 18.26 -1.06
C CYS A 3 9.03 17.95 0.21
N ASN A 4 9.14 18.81 1.22
CA ASN A 4 8.26 18.78 2.38
C ASN A 4 6.92 19.48 2.06
N ASN A 5 5.89 19.27 2.87
CA ASN A 5 4.56 19.89 2.78
C ASN A 5 4.56 21.43 2.72
N ASN A 6 5.71 22.08 2.98
CA ASN A 6 5.90 23.53 2.98
C ASN A 6 6.67 24.06 1.75
N ASN A 7 6.76 23.32 0.64
CA ASN A 7 7.53 23.68 -0.57
C ASN A 7 9.04 23.91 -0.37
N ASN A 8 9.56 23.60 0.81
CA ASN A 8 10.99 23.59 1.07
C ASN A 8 11.58 22.24 0.63
N VAL A 9 12.77 22.31 0.05
CA VAL A 9 13.49 21.13 -0.44
C VAL A 9 14.60 20.82 0.55
N ASP A 10 14.47 19.67 1.22
CA ASP A 10 15.44 19.21 2.20
C ASP A 10 16.20 17.98 1.68
N VAL A 11 17.41 17.77 2.20
CA VAL A 11 18.18 16.56 1.89
C VAL A 11 17.74 15.48 2.87
N SER A 12 16.85 14.61 2.42
CA SER A 12 16.31 13.52 3.22
C SER A 12 16.28 12.23 2.41
N TYR A 13 16.49 11.12 3.12
CA TYR A 13 16.45 9.77 2.57
C TYR A 13 15.44 8.96 3.37
N ASN A 14 14.58 8.22 2.69
CA ASN A 14 13.66 7.27 3.29
C ASN A 14 14.19 5.85 3.01
N ILE A 15 14.18 4.98 4.02
CA ILE A 15 14.69 3.62 3.92
C ILE A 15 13.51 2.65 4.02
N GLN A 16 13.29 1.92 2.93
CA GLN A 16 12.33 0.83 2.85
C GLN A 16 13.02 -0.46 3.27
N THR A 17 12.45 -1.20 4.22
CA THR A 17 13.07 -2.42 4.75
C THR A 17 12.07 -3.58 4.74
N THR A 18 12.53 -4.75 4.32
CA THR A 18 11.78 -6.01 4.40
C THR A 18 12.43 -6.92 5.44
N VAL A 19 11.59 -7.54 6.26
CA VAL A 19 12.03 -8.42 7.36
C VAL A 19 11.36 -9.78 7.23
N ASP A 20 12.12 -10.82 7.54
CA ASP A 20 11.58 -12.16 7.67
C ASP A 20 10.87 -12.33 9.01
N ALA A 21 9.59 -12.68 8.96
CA ALA A 21 8.79 -12.88 10.16
C ALA A 21 9.24 -14.11 10.96
N LYS A 22 9.79 -15.14 10.31
CA LYS A 22 10.17 -16.41 10.95
C LYS A 22 11.48 -16.30 11.72
N ASN A 23 12.54 -15.83 11.06
CA ASN A 23 13.89 -15.76 11.62
C ASN A 23 14.25 -14.38 12.19
N LYS A 24 13.36 -13.38 12.06
CA LYS A 24 13.54 -12.00 12.55
C LYS A 24 14.77 -11.31 11.95
N LEU A 25 15.12 -11.66 10.72
CA LEU A 25 16.25 -11.10 9.99
C LEU A 25 15.77 -10.05 8.99
N ILE A 26 16.62 -9.05 8.73
CA ILE A 26 16.41 -8.12 7.61
C ILE A 26 16.73 -8.88 6.32
N ALA A 27 15.74 -9.02 5.45
CA ALA A 27 15.88 -9.71 4.18
C ALA A 27 16.49 -8.79 3.12
N ASP A 28 16.04 -7.53 3.08
CA ASP A 28 16.48 -6.56 2.11
C ASP A 28 16.10 -5.14 2.51
N PHE A 29 16.81 -4.14 1.99
CA PHE A 29 16.51 -2.73 2.19
C PHE A 29 16.79 -1.91 0.91
N LYS A 30 16.08 -0.80 0.76
CA LYS A 30 16.23 0.14 -0.36
C LYS A 30 16.14 1.57 0.15
N VAL A 31 17.11 2.38 -0.22
CA VAL A 31 17.10 3.82 0.05
C VAL A 31 16.38 4.53 -1.10
N THR A 32 15.39 5.34 -0.78
CA THR A 32 14.62 6.16 -1.71
C THR A 32 14.68 7.63 -1.32
N THR A 33 14.64 8.51 -2.31
CA THR A 33 14.47 9.95 -2.11
C THR A 33 13.01 10.36 -2.26
N ASN A 34 12.07 9.41 -2.35
CA ASN A 34 10.64 9.68 -2.33
C ASN A 34 10.14 9.88 -0.90
N PRO A 35 9.40 10.96 -0.61
CA PRO A 35 8.99 11.31 0.75
C PRO A 35 7.87 10.41 1.29
N ASN A 36 7.19 9.64 0.44
CA ASN A 36 6.07 8.78 0.81
C ASN A 36 6.36 7.31 0.50
N ASP A 37 5.70 6.43 1.24
CA ASP A 37 5.79 4.97 1.07
C ASP A 37 4.82 4.43 0.00
N LEU A 38 3.95 5.31 -0.51
CA LEU A 38 3.05 5.02 -1.62
C LEU A 38 3.86 4.65 -2.87
N GLY A 39 3.65 3.45 -3.43
CA GLY A 39 4.42 2.98 -4.58
C GLY A 39 5.64 2.12 -4.23
N GLU A 40 5.93 1.86 -2.95
CA GLU A 40 7.08 1.03 -2.56
C GLU A 40 6.71 -0.40 -2.17
N LEU A 41 5.40 -0.73 -2.05
CA LEU A 41 4.94 -2.07 -1.66
C LEU A 41 5.34 -3.14 -2.66
N ASP A 42 4.97 -2.95 -3.93
CA ASP A 42 5.25 -3.91 -5.02
C ASP A 42 6.76 -4.08 -5.21
N ASN A 43 7.50 -2.98 -5.16
CA ASN A 43 8.96 -2.96 -5.26
C ASN A 43 9.63 -3.79 -4.15
N MET A 44 9.25 -3.59 -2.89
CA MET A 44 9.82 -4.32 -1.76
C MET A 44 9.40 -5.79 -1.75
N ALA A 45 8.12 -6.06 -2.01
CA ALA A 45 7.58 -7.41 -2.04
C ALA A 45 8.26 -8.26 -3.13
N LEU A 46 8.55 -7.67 -4.29
CA LEU A 46 9.24 -8.37 -5.38
C LEU A 46 10.69 -8.69 -5.05
N ARG A 47 11.39 -7.75 -4.42
CA ARG A 47 12.78 -7.97 -4.00
C ARG A 47 12.83 -9.06 -2.94
N ALA A 48 11.93 -9.03 -1.96
CA ALA A 48 11.79 -10.10 -0.97
C ALA A 48 11.54 -11.45 -1.65
N LYS A 49 10.63 -11.52 -2.63
CA LYS A 49 10.36 -12.76 -3.39
C LYS A 49 11.62 -13.31 -4.05
N THR A 50 12.42 -12.44 -4.68
CA THR A 50 13.71 -12.82 -5.30
C THR A 50 14.73 -13.30 -4.27
N VAL A 51 14.84 -12.62 -3.12
CA VAL A 51 15.77 -12.98 -2.03
C VAL A 51 15.44 -14.35 -1.44
N PHE A 52 14.15 -14.63 -1.22
CA PHE A 52 13.71 -15.91 -0.67
C PHE A 52 13.63 -17.02 -1.73
N GLY A 53 13.69 -16.70 -3.02
CA GLY A 53 13.52 -17.67 -4.12
C GLY A 53 12.17 -18.40 -4.09
N ALA A 54 11.14 -17.78 -3.51
CA ALA A 54 9.85 -18.41 -3.29
C ALA A 54 8.89 -18.17 -4.45
N GLU A 55 8.11 -19.18 -4.84
CA GLU A 55 7.07 -19.03 -5.88
C GLU A 55 5.89 -18.18 -5.40
N THR A 56 5.56 -18.28 -4.12
CA THR A 56 4.51 -17.51 -3.45
C THR A 56 5.09 -16.82 -2.21
N LEU A 57 4.58 -15.63 -1.89
CA LEU A 57 5.03 -14.86 -0.73
C LEU A 57 3.85 -14.16 -0.06
N GLU A 58 3.79 -14.20 1.26
CA GLU A 58 2.85 -13.41 2.05
C GLU A 58 3.57 -12.18 2.59
N VAL A 59 3.01 -10.99 2.40
CA VAL A 59 3.65 -9.72 2.79
C VAL A 59 2.70 -8.94 3.68
N LEU A 60 3.16 -8.57 4.87
CA LEU A 60 2.45 -7.67 5.77
C LEU A 60 3.08 -6.28 5.68
N ALA A 61 2.29 -5.24 5.43
CA ALA A 61 2.76 -3.86 5.39
C ALA A 61 1.80 -2.89 6.09
N ASP A 62 2.34 -1.74 6.49
CA ASP A 62 1.56 -0.68 7.15
C ASP A 62 0.65 0.07 6.17
N LYS A 63 -0.33 0.79 6.69
CA LYS A 63 -1.32 1.59 5.96
C LYS A 63 -0.69 2.58 4.98
N GLY A 64 0.51 3.09 5.25
CA GLY A 64 1.25 3.99 4.35
C GLY A 64 1.59 3.38 2.98
N TYR A 65 1.65 2.04 2.91
CA TYR A 65 1.88 1.28 1.69
C TYR A 65 0.60 0.95 0.92
N TYR A 66 -0.57 1.41 1.40
CA TYR A 66 -1.84 1.10 0.77
C TYR A 66 -1.98 1.85 -0.56
N LYS A 67 -1.72 1.15 -1.67
CA LYS A 67 -1.99 1.62 -3.02
C LYS A 67 -2.58 0.47 -3.84
N ALA A 68 -3.77 0.69 -4.41
CA ALA A 68 -4.52 -0.36 -5.11
C ALA A 68 -3.74 -0.95 -6.31
N GLU A 69 -2.99 -0.11 -7.03
CA GLU A 69 -2.13 -0.53 -8.14
C GLU A 69 -1.03 -1.51 -7.68
N ASP A 70 -0.40 -1.22 -6.54
CA ASP A 70 0.68 -2.05 -6.00
C ASP A 70 0.12 -3.37 -5.47
N LEU A 71 -1.02 -3.34 -4.78
CA LEU A 71 -1.72 -4.54 -4.34
C LEU A 71 -2.06 -5.46 -5.53
N LYS A 72 -2.56 -4.89 -6.63
CA LYS A 72 -2.87 -5.64 -7.86
C LYS A 72 -1.62 -6.30 -8.43
N LYS A 73 -0.52 -5.55 -8.57
CA LYS A 73 0.76 -6.09 -9.07
C LYS A 73 1.33 -7.18 -8.17
N CYS A 74 1.19 -7.06 -6.85
CA CYS A 74 1.59 -8.10 -5.92
C CYS A 74 0.82 -9.39 -6.19
N VAL A 75 -0.52 -9.31 -6.28
CA VAL A 75 -1.38 -10.47 -6.54
C VAL A 75 -1.08 -11.11 -7.90
N GLU A 76 -0.90 -10.31 -8.96
CA GLU A 76 -0.50 -10.79 -10.30
C GLU A 76 0.84 -11.54 -10.29
N LYS A 77 1.71 -11.23 -9.33
CA LYS A 77 3.02 -11.88 -9.16
C LYS A 77 3.02 -12.95 -8.07
N HIS A 78 1.85 -13.49 -7.72
CA HIS A 78 1.66 -14.54 -6.71
C HIS A 78 2.16 -14.13 -5.30
N ILE A 79 2.03 -12.85 -4.99
CA ILE A 79 2.29 -12.31 -3.65
C ILE A 79 0.94 -11.95 -3.04
N THR A 80 0.70 -12.38 -1.79
CA THR A 80 -0.51 -12.04 -1.04
C THR A 80 -0.20 -10.91 -0.06
N PRO A 81 -0.57 -9.65 -0.39
CA PRO A 81 -0.34 -8.52 0.49
C PRO A 81 -1.47 -8.36 1.52
N TYR A 82 -1.09 -8.22 2.78
CA TYR A 82 -1.96 -7.83 3.89
C TYR A 82 -1.63 -6.39 4.27
N VAL A 83 -2.48 -5.45 3.87
CA VAL A 83 -2.31 -4.01 4.14
C VAL A 83 -3.61 -3.42 4.63
N THR A 84 -3.54 -2.60 5.68
CA THR A 84 -4.72 -1.90 6.22
C THR A 84 -5.26 -0.91 5.19
N LYS A 85 -6.56 -0.99 4.89
CA LYS A 85 -7.21 -0.09 3.91
C LYS A 85 -7.11 1.37 4.35
N GLN A 86 -6.60 2.23 3.45
CA GLN A 86 -6.64 3.67 3.66
C GLN A 86 -8.05 4.21 3.37
N VAL A 87 -8.62 4.92 4.34
CA VAL A 87 -9.88 5.65 4.18
C VAL A 87 -9.52 7.05 3.70
N TYR A 88 -10.10 7.46 2.57
CA TYR A 88 -9.93 8.79 2.01
C TYR A 88 -11.20 9.61 2.27
N SER A 89 -11.03 10.89 2.62
CA SER A 89 -12.14 11.82 2.64
C SER A 89 -12.65 12.05 1.21
N ASN A 90 -13.97 12.13 1.06
CA ASN A 90 -14.57 12.62 -0.17
C ASN A 90 -14.43 14.16 -0.28
N GLY A 91 -14.71 14.71 -1.46
CA GLY A 91 -14.65 16.17 -1.69
C GLY A 91 -15.68 16.97 -0.89
N THR A 92 -16.69 16.32 -0.30
CA THR A 92 -17.72 16.98 0.51
C THR A 92 -17.34 17.07 1.99
N GLY A 93 -16.34 16.30 2.44
CA GLY A 93 -15.96 16.19 3.86
C GLY A 93 -16.93 15.39 4.72
N ASP A 94 -18.06 14.95 4.15
CA ASP A 94 -19.11 14.22 4.85
C ASP A 94 -18.71 12.75 5.03
N ARG A 95 -18.51 12.36 6.30
CA ARG A 95 -18.06 11.03 6.72
C ARG A 95 -19.05 9.93 6.39
N ASP A 96 -20.33 10.26 6.21
CA ASP A 96 -21.36 9.28 5.87
C ASP A 96 -21.26 8.83 4.41
N PHE A 97 -20.59 9.62 3.56
CA PHE A 97 -20.38 9.33 2.14
C PHE A 97 -18.91 9.05 1.80
N TYR A 98 -18.11 8.60 2.75
CA TYR A 98 -16.74 8.13 2.45
C TYR A 98 -16.78 6.80 1.70
N THR A 99 -15.74 6.51 0.92
CA THR A 99 -15.68 5.35 0.03
C THR A 99 -15.83 4.01 0.77
N ASP A 100 -15.51 3.95 2.07
CA ASP A 100 -15.70 2.77 2.92
C ASP A 100 -17.17 2.51 3.31
N ARG A 101 -18.04 3.52 3.18
CA ARG A 101 -19.49 3.41 3.44
C ARG A 101 -20.28 2.86 2.25
N PHE A 102 -19.72 2.92 1.05
CA PHE A 102 -20.34 2.34 -0.14
C PHE A 102 -20.14 0.83 -0.17
N ARG A 103 -21.24 0.07 -0.29
CA ARG A 103 -21.19 -1.39 -0.40
C ARG A 103 -21.24 -1.79 -1.87
N TYR A 104 -20.27 -2.58 -2.32
CA TYR A 104 -20.29 -3.11 -3.68
C TYR A 104 -21.21 -4.34 -3.76
N ASP A 105 -22.16 -4.30 -4.71
CA ASP A 105 -22.99 -5.44 -5.11
C ASP A 105 -22.36 -6.09 -6.34
N ALA A 106 -21.82 -7.30 -6.17
CA ALA A 106 -21.11 -8.02 -7.22
C ALA A 106 -22.05 -8.58 -8.30
N GLU A 107 -23.32 -8.87 -7.97
CA GLU A 107 -24.28 -9.41 -8.93
C GLU A 107 -24.71 -8.33 -9.93
N LYS A 108 -24.97 -7.13 -9.41
CA LYS A 108 -25.43 -5.99 -10.21
C LYS A 108 -24.29 -5.11 -10.72
N LYS A 109 -23.06 -5.31 -10.24
CA LYS A 109 -21.88 -4.48 -10.53
C LYS A 109 -22.11 -2.99 -10.19
N VAL A 110 -22.84 -2.72 -9.12
CA VAL A 110 -23.17 -1.36 -8.65
C VAL A 110 -22.66 -1.12 -7.24
N TYR A 111 -22.40 0.13 -6.89
CA TYR A 111 -22.15 0.55 -5.52
C TYR A 111 -23.46 1.05 -4.91
N ILE A 112 -23.83 0.50 -3.75
CA ILE A 112 -25.00 0.89 -2.97
C ILE A 112 -24.60 2.11 -2.13
N CYS A 113 -25.35 3.20 -2.32
CA CYS A 113 -25.19 4.42 -1.56
C CYS A 113 -25.60 4.19 -0.09
N PRO A 114 -24.82 4.64 0.90
CA PRO A 114 -25.17 4.52 2.32
C PRO A 114 -26.50 5.24 2.67
N ALA A 115 -26.91 6.23 1.89
CA ALA A 115 -28.19 6.92 2.06
C ALA A 115 -29.41 6.11 1.56
N GLY A 116 -29.22 4.94 0.94
CA GLY A 116 -30.30 4.01 0.61
C GLY A 116 -31.16 4.36 -0.63
N ASN A 117 -30.73 5.29 -1.47
CA ASN A 117 -31.34 5.56 -2.79
C ASN A 117 -30.63 4.78 -3.91
#